data_AF-A0A353BZH5-F1
#
_entry.id   AF-A0A353BZH5-F1
#
_cell.length_a   1.000
_cell.length_b   1.000
_cell.length_c   1.000
_cell.angle_alpha   90.00
_cell.angle_beta   90.00
_cell.angle_gamma   90.00
#
_symmetry.space_group_name_H-M   'P 1'
#
loop_
_entity.id
_entity.type
_entity.pdbx_description
1 polymer ?
#
loop_
_entity_poly.entity_id
_entity_poly.type
_entity_poly.pdbx_seq_one_letter_code
_entity_poly.pdbx_strand_id
1 'polypeptide(L)'
;GWVYFDTRFAKVTNPWVAPEGFIHQNLRIFINKQPNRGLTVLAYAGANVKFNPQYGWEVGLRIVGWGNSQLLTMIDQNTVKARPLRVELLADHQTIRAYVPEKLIGVPLKSWRYYVLVGSYDGFGEDFFRKVAPKSSEWVVGGSSGLAIEPRVLDILAPENGSHSQTRQLDSFDRKSGALAELYPVGAYGLNMDPITWLIIFIIIVCISGIIYLLVKRPKYISWFWVRRAE
;
A
#
# COMPACT_ATOMS: atom_id res chain seq x y z
N GLY A 1 -7.52 24.46 0.47
CA GLY A 1 -8.74 24.11 -0.26
C GLY A 1 -9.19 22.71 0.11
N TRP A 2 -9.51 21.91 -0.90
CA TRP A 2 -9.93 20.51 -0.78
C TRP A 2 -8.99 19.60 -1.55
N VAL A 3 -8.76 18.41 -1.00
CA VAL A 3 -8.15 17.29 -1.70
C VAL A 3 -9.26 16.27 -1.95
N TYR A 4 -9.43 15.87 -3.21
CA TYR A 4 -10.43 14.89 -3.61
C TYR A 4 -9.78 13.52 -3.79
N PHE A 5 -10.43 12.50 -3.23
CA PHE A 5 -10.08 11.10 -3.48
C PHE A 5 -11.22 10.46 -4.24
N ASP A 6 -10.98 10.23 -5.53
CA ASP A 6 -11.96 9.67 -6.46
C ASP A 6 -11.65 8.19 -6.67
N THR A 7 -12.60 7.32 -6.35
CA THR A 7 -12.48 5.87 -6.55
C THR A 7 -13.60 5.39 -7.46
N ARG A 8 -13.23 4.80 -8.60
CA ARG A 8 -14.17 4.33 -9.63
C ARG A 8 -14.44 2.84 -9.47
N PHE A 9 -15.71 2.45 -9.54
CA PHE A 9 -16.16 1.06 -9.57
C PHE A 9 -16.87 0.77 -10.89
N ALA A 10 -16.82 -0.48 -11.35
CA ALA A 10 -17.55 -0.89 -12.55
C ALA A 10 -19.07 -0.67 -12.40
N LYS A 11 -19.60 -0.91 -11.19
CA LYS A 11 -21.00 -0.72 -10.85
C LYS A 11 -21.14 -0.25 -9.41
N VAL A 12 -21.95 0.79 -9.21
CA VAL A 12 -22.36 1.27 -7.90
C VAL A 12 -23.89 1.19 -7.83
N THR A 13 -24.42 0.73 -6.71
CA THR A 13 -25.87 0.60 -6.49
C THR A 13 -26.23 1.11 -5.10
N ASN A 14 -27.48 1.53 -4.95
CA ASN A 14 -28.01 2.07 -3.71
C ASN A 14 -29.48 1.66 -3.45
N PRO A 15 -29.79 0.35 -3.40
CA PRO A 15 -31.16 -0.13 -3.16
C PRO A 15 -31.71 0.32 -1.79
N TRP A 16 -30.83 0.64 -0.85
CA TRP A 16 -31.19 1.07 0.50
C TRP A 16 -31.23 2.59 0.67
N VAL A 17 -31.07 3.35 -0.41
CA VAL A 17 -31.24 4.81 -0.43
C VAL A 17 -30.35 5.52 0.62
N ALA A 18 -29.12 5.05 0.79
CA ALA A 18 -28.12 5.74 1.59
C ALA A 18 -27.86 7.14 1.00
N PRO A 19 -27.74 8.17 1.85
CA PRO A 19 -27.69 9.56 1.39
C PRO A 19 -26.49 9.90 0.51
N GLU A 20 -25.40 9.13 0.62
CA GLU A 20 -24.17 9.29 -0.17
C GLU A 20 -24.33 8.83 -1.63
N GLY A 21 -25.40 8.10 -1.96
CA GLY A 21 -25.65 7.56 -3.30
C GLY A 21 -25.07 6.16 -3.54
N PHE A 22 -24.46 5.52 -2.53
CA PHE A 22 -23.94 4.15 -2.61
C PHE A 22 -24.10 3.43 -1.26
N ILE A 23 -24.13 2.10 -1.26
CA ILE A 23 -24.27 1.34 0.01
C ILE A 23 -23.41 0.10 0.16
N HIS A 24 -22.99 -0.56 -0.93
CA HIS A 24 -22.32 -1.87 -0.80
C HIS A 24 -20.82 -1.77 -0.53
N GLN A 25 -20.18 -0.67 -0.91
CA GLN A 25 -18.74 -0.49 -0.79
C GLN A 25 -18.37 -0.18 0.66
N ASN A 26 -17.40 -0.93 1.18
CA ASN A 26 -16.63 -0.56 2.36
C ASN A 26 -15.21 -0.20 1.94
N LEU A 27 -15.00 1.06 1.56
CA LEU A 27 -13.75 1.54 1.01
C LEU A 27 -12.86 2.09 2.14
N ARG A 28 -11.58 1.70 2.13
CA ARG A 28 -10.55 2.22 3.00
C ARG A 28 -9.42 2.79 2.17
N ILE A 29 -9.00 4.01 2.47
CA ILE A 29 -7.79 4.60 1.89
C ILE A 29 -6.89 5.05 3.03
N PHE A 30 -5.72 4.44 3.17
CA PHE A 30 -4.72 4.86 4.15
C PHE A 30 -3.52 5.49 3.45
N ILE A 31 -2.93 6.48 4.09
CA ILE A 31 -1.87 7.30 3.52
C ILE A 31 -0.66 7.24 4.45
N ASN A 32 0.46 6.76 3.91
CA ASN A 32 1.78 6.96 4.47
C ASN A 32 2.36 8.23 3.87
N LYS A 33 2.63 9.23 4.70
CA LYS A 33 3.26 10.49 4.25
C LYS A 33 4.77 10.41 4.26
N GLN A 34 5.34 9.57 5.14
CA GLN A 34 6.78 9.46 5.39
C GLN A 34 7.16 8.03 5.76
N PRO A 35 8.28 7.48 5.24
CA PRO A 35 8.74 6.15 5.63
C PRO A 35 9.12 6.10 7.11
N ASN A 36 9.10 4.90 7.68
CA ASN A 36 9.37 4.56 9.08
C ASN A 36 8.50 5.32 10.08
N ARG A 37 7.30 5.73 9.64
CA ARG A 37 6.33 6.47 10.44
C ARG A 37 4.92 5.95 10.15
N GLY A 38 4.00 6.29 11.05
CA GLY A 38 2.60 5.92 10.97
C GLY A 38 2.25 4.68 11.79
N LEU A 39 0.96 4.38 11.83
CA LEU A 39 0.40 3.23 12.52
C LEU A 39 0.54 1.99 11.64
N THR A 40 0.93 0.87 12.24
CA THR A 40 1.09 -0.41 11.55
C THR A 40 -0.13 -1.31 11.70
N VAL A 41 -1.13 -0.86 12.47
CA VAL A 41 -2.39 -1.55 12.72
C VAL A 41 -3.57 -0.64 12.38
N LEU A 42 -4.75 -1.24 12.23
CA LEU A 42 -5.99 -0.49 12.03
C LEU A 42 -6.41 0.21 13.33
N ALA A 43 -7.09 1.35 13.20
CA ALA A 43 -7.71 2.02 14.35
C ALA A 43 -8.89 1.23 14.93
N TYR A 44 -9.56 0.44 14.08
CA TYR A 44 -10.71 -0.38 14.44
C TYR A 44 -10.54 -1.79 13.84
N ALA A 45 -10.93 -2.82 14.59
CA ALA A 45 -10.99 -4.18 14.08
C ALA A 45 -12.03 -4.27 12.95
N GLY A 46 -11.79 -5.12 11.94
CA GLY A 46 -12.72 -5.33 10.85
C GLY A 46 -12.08 -5.92 9.59
N ALA A 47 -11.10 -5.22 9.01
CA ALA A 47 -10.49 -5.67 7.76
C ALA A 47 -9.55 -6.87 7.91
N ASN A 48 -9.07 -7.15 9.13
CA ASN A 48 -8.13 -8.23 9.46
C ASN A 48 -6.80 -8.18 8.67
N VAL A 49 -6.24 -6.98 8.59
CA VAL A 49 -4.94 -6.73 7.95
C VAL A 49 -4.08 -5.86 8.85
N LYS A 50 -2.76 -5.91 8.63
CA LYS A 50 -1.77 -4.99 9.19
C LYS A 50 -0.99 -4.34 8.07
N PHE A 51 -0.27 -3.27 8.39
CA PHE A 51 0.51 -2.49 7.44
C PHE A 51 2.00 -2.74 7.65
N ASN A 52 2.77 -2.68 6.56
CA ASN A 52 4.21 -2.83 6.63
C ASN A 52 4.83 -1.81 7.61
N PRO A 53 5.70 -2.22 8.54
CA PRO A 53 6.29 -1.33 9.55
C PRO A 53 7.12 -0.16 9.00
N GLN A 54 7.72 -0.32 7.82
CA GLN A 54 8.44 0.75 7.15
C GLN A 54 7.49 1.79 6.55
N TYR A 55 6.22 1.47 6.35
CA TYR A 55 5.26 2.35 5.69
C TYR A 55 3.89 2.30 6.40
N GLY A 56 3.85 2.60 7.70
CA GLY A 56 2.58 2.74 8.44
C GLY A 56 1.73 3.89 7.91
N TRP A 57 0.54 4.12 8.46
CA TRP A 57 -0.35 5.20 8.00
C TRP A 57 -0.54 6.31 9.03
N GLU A 58 -0.55 7.57 8.58
CA GLU A 58 -0.88 8.73 9.42
C GLU A 58 -2.28 9.28 9.16
N VAL A 59 -2.84 8.99 7.97
CA VAL A 59 -4.18 9.41 7.57
C VAL A 59 -4.95 8.20 7.04
N GLY A 60 -6.19 8.04 7.47
CA GLY A 60 -7.11 7.02 6.98
C GLY A 60 -8.44 7.64 6.56
N LEU A 61 -9.02 7.12 5.48
CA LEU A 61 -10.36 7.44 5.02
C LEU A 61 -11.20 6.18 5.14
N ARG A 62 -12.21 6.21 5.99
CA ARG A 62 -13.29 5.24 6.01
C ARG A 62 -14.43 5.79 5.16
N ILE A 63 -14.73 5.13 4.06
CA ILE A 63 -15.73 5.55 3.07
C ILE A 63 -16.79 4.46 2.98
N VAL A 64 -17.95 4.75 3.58
CA VAL A 64 -19.10 3.85 3.76
C VAL A 64 -20.39 4.68 3.74
N GLY A 65 -21.53 4.03 3.53
CA GLY A 65 -22.84 4.69 3.55
C GLY A 65 -23.37 5.02 4.95
N TRP A 66 -24.54 5.67 4.98
CA TRP A 66 -25.33 5.97 6.19
C TRP A 66 -24.67 6.95 7.17
N GLY A 67 -23.97 7.95 6.68
CA GLY A 67 -23.30 8.97 7.48
C GLY A 67 -22.10 8.45 8.27
N ASN A 68 -21.66 7.21 8.01
CA ASN A 68 -20.59 6.57 8.78
C ASN A 68 -19.19 6.87 8.24
N SER A 69 -19.07 7.63 7.15
CA SER A 69 -17.77 7.99 6.58
C SER A 69 -16.95 8.87 7.52
N GLN A 70 -15.66 8.53 7.69
CA GLN A 70 -14.77 9.19 8.63
C GLN A 70 -13.38 9.45 8.05
N LEU A 71 -12.81 10.61 8.40
CA LEU A 71 -11.40 10.93 8.27
C LEU A 71 -10.72 10.62 9.60
N LEU A 72 -9.75 9.72 9.54
CA LEU A 72 -8.90 9.29 10.65
C LEU A 72 -7.54 9.98 10.51
N THR A 73 -7.07 10.64 11.56
CA THR A 73 -5.73 11.22 11.60
C THR A 73 -5.00 10.75 12.85
N MET A 74 -3.81 10.17 12.66
CA MET A 74 -2.91 9.81 13.75
C MET A 74 -2.55 11.05 14.56
N ILE A 75 -2.67 10.96 15.89
CA ILE A 75 -2.16 11.96 16.84
C ILE A 75 -0.81 11.48 17.39
N ASP A 76 -0.76 10.23 17.81
CA ASP A 76 0.42 9.50 18.26
C ASP A 76 0.28 8.00 17.92
N GLN A 77 1.19 7.15 18.41
CA GLN A 77 1.20 5.72 18.11
C GLN A 77 -0.01 4.93 18.65
N ASN A 78 -0.76 5.48 19.60
CA ASN A 78 -1.88 4.82 20.24
C ASN A 78 -3.21 5.58 20.05
N THR A 79 -3.15 6.82 19.54
CA THR A 79 -4.31 7.71 19.46
C THR A 79 -4.60 8.13 18.03
N VAL A 80 -5.85 7.87 17.60
CA VAL A 80 -6.40 8.32 16.31
C VAL A 80 -7.56 9.25 16.55
N LYS A 81 -7.57 10.39 15.85
CA LYS A 81 -8.70 11.32 15.86
C LYS A 81 -9.59 11.09 14.64
N ALA A 82 -10.84 10.71 14.88
CA ALA A 82 -11.86 10.57 13.86
C ALA A 82 -12.67 11.87 13.68
N ARG A 83 -13.01 12.20 12.43
CA ARG A 83 -13.89 13.32 12.06
C ARG A 83 -14.87 12.86 10.98
N PRO A 84 -16.09 13.41 10.90
CA PRO A 84 -16.97 13.16 9.76
C PRO A 84 -16.27 13.48 8.44
N LEU A 85 -16.49 12.63 7.44
CA LEU A 85 -15.96 12.79 6.09
C LEU A 85 -17.13 12.89 5.12
N ARG A 86 -17.21 14.00 4.37
CA ARG A 86 -18.18 14.13 3.29
C ARG A 86 -17.74 13.24 2.13
N VAL A 87 -18.66 12.40 1.67
CA VAL A 87 -18.48 11.54 0.50
C VAL A 87 -19.76 11.56 -0.34
N GLU A 88 -19.64 11.38 -1.66
CA GLU A 88 -20.79 11.26 -2.54
C GLU A 88 -20.46 10.42 -3.78
N LEU A 89 -21.47 9.76 -4.34
CA LEU A 89 -21.42 9.21 -5.70
C LEU A 89 -21.57 10.36 -6.72
N LEU A 90 -20.63 10.45 -7.65
CA LEU A 90 -20.66 11.46 -8.70
C LEU A 90 -21.70 11.13 -9.78
N ALA A 91 -21.99 12.13 -10.63
CA ALA A 91 -22.98 12.04 -11.70
C ALA A 91 -22.68 10.97 -12.77
N ASP A 92 -21.45 10.43 -12.82
CA ASP A 92 -21.11 9.29 -13.68
C ASP A 92 -21.60 7.93 -13.14
N HIS A 93 -22.21 7.93 -11.95
CA HIS A 93 -22.74 6.76 -11.25
C HIS A 93 -21.72 5.63 -11.00
N GLN A 94 -20.43 5.95 -11.08
CA GLN A 94 -19.33 4.99 -10.94
C GLN A 94 -18.23 5.46 -10.00
N THR A 95 -18.05 6.78 -9.87
CA THR A 95 -17.01 7.38 -9.05
C THR A 95 -17.55 7.81 -7.68
N ILE A 96 -16.99 7.27 -6.61
CA ILE A 96 -17.20 7.76 -5.24
C ILE A 96 -16.10 8.77 -4.93
N ARG A 97 -16.48 10.00 -4.55
CA ARG A 97 -15.57 11.08 -4.16
C ARG A 97 -15.59 11.28 -2.65
N ALA A 98 -14.41 11.33 -2.03
CA ALA A 98 -14.24 11.84 -0.68
C ALA A 98 -13.66 13.26 -0.67
N TYR A 99 -14.27 14.13 0.13
CA TYR A 99 -13.92 15.55 0.28
C TYR A 99 -13.04 15.74 1.51
N VAL A 100 -11.73 15.86 1.33
CA VAL A 100 -10.79 15.99 2.45
C VAL A 100 -10.28 17.44 2.57
N PRO A 101 -10.48 18.13 3.70
CA PRO A 101 -9.93 19.47 3.87
C PRO A 101 -8.40 19.42 3.85
N GLU A 102 -7.79 20.17 2.94
CA GLU A 102 -6.32 20.21 2.77
C GLU A 102 -5.63 20.60 4.08
N LYS A 103 -6.23 21.50 4.87
CA LYS A 103 -5.72 21.90 6.19
C LYS A 103 -5.53 20.76 7.19
N LEU A 104 -6.19 19.61 6.99
CA LEU A 104 -6.11 18.46 7.89
C LEU A 104 -5.04 17.45 7.46
N ILE A 105 -4.74 17.35 6.17
CA ILE A 105 -3.85 16.30 5.64
C ILE A 105 -2.63 16.87 4.90
N GLY A 106 -2.61 18.16 4.60
CA GLY A 106 -1.65 18.83 3.73
C GLY A 106 -1.94 18.62 2.24
N VAL A 107 -1.04 19.10 1.40
CA VAL A 107 -1.10 18.90 -0.05
C VAL A 107 -0.47 17.54 -0.39
N PRO A 108 -1.09 16.70 -1.25
CA PRO A 108 -0.49 15.45 -1.71
C PRO A 108 0.88 15.67 -2.34
N LEU A 109 1.84 14.84 -1.95
CA LEU A 109 3.20 14.84 -2.51
C LEU A 109 3.47 13.52 -3.22
N LYS A 110 4.35 13.54 -4.23
CA LYS A 110 4.79 12.32 -4.94
C LYS A 110 5.40 11.26 -4.02
N SER A 111 5.85 11.66 -2.82
CA SER A 111 6.41 10.78 -1.80
C SER A 111 5.36 10.05 -0.96
N TRP A 112 4.09 10.46 -1.04
CA TRP A 112 3.02 9.77 -0.33
C TRP A 112 2.80 8.39 -0.93
N ARG A 113 2.42 7.45 -0.07
CA ARG A 113 2.05 6.09 -0.47
C ARG A 113 0.65 5.80 0.06
N TYR A 114 -0.04 4.94 -0.66
CA TYR A 114 -1.45 4.71 -0.46
C TYR A 114 -1.72 3.22 -0.32
N TYR A 115 -2.46 2.86 0.72
CA TYR A 115 -3.18 1.60 0.76
C TYR A 115 -4.61 1.89 0.35
N VAL A 116 -5.13 1.18 -0.64
CA VAL A 116 -6.55 1.26 -1.00
C VAL A 116 -7.11 -0.14 -0.87
N LEU A 117 -8.16 -0.29 -0.06
CA LEU A 117 -8.79 -1.56 0.22
C LEU A 117 -10.29 -1.45 0.01
N VAL A 118 -10.88 -2.50 -0.54
CA VAL A 118 -12.31 -2.61 -0.77
C VAL A 118 -12.84 -3.84 -0.07
N GLY A 119 -13.74 -3.64 0.89
CA GLY A 119 -14.59 -4.68 1.47
C GLY A 119 -16.04 -4.52 1.04
N SER A 120 -16.89 -5.44 1.51
CA SER A 120 -18.34 -5.29 1.45
C SER A 120 -18.87 -4.68 2.74
N TYR A 121 -19.77 -3.69 2.60
CA TYR A 121 -20.43 -3.04 3.73
C TYR A 121 -21.43 -3.97 4.42
N ASP A 122 -21.36 -3.98 5.75
CA ASP A 122 -22.31 -4.58 6.66
C ASP A 122 -22.49 -3.66 7.87
N GLY A 123 -23.69 -3.11 8.07
CA GLY A 123 -23.99 -2.21 9.18
C GLY A 123 -23.76 -2.83 10.58
N PHE A 124 -23.72 -4.16 10.67
CA PHE A 124 -23.52 -4.92 11.91
C PHE A 124 -22.12 -5.53 12.02
N GLY A 125 -21.30 -5.40 10.97
CA GLY A 125 -19.94 -5.90 10.94
C GLY A 125 -18.96 -5.03 11.73
N GLU A 126 -17.88 -5.62 12.21
CA GLU A 126 -16.77 -4.89 12.82
C GLU A 126 -16.18 -3.90 11.81
N ASP A 127 -16.13 -2.62 12.20
CA ASP A 127 -15.80 -1.49 11.30
C ASP A 127 -16.49 -1.59 9.92
N PHE A 128 -17.74 -2.04 9.95
CA PHE A 128 -18.63 -2.21 8.80
C PHE A 128 -18.21 -3.27 7.78
N PHE A 129 -17.26 -4.15 8.09
CA PHE A 129 -16.85 -5.22 7.18
C PHE A 129 -17.80 -6.41 7.29
N ARG A 130 -18.40 -6.79 6.15
CA ARG A 130 -19.09 -8.07 6.01
C ARG A 130 -18.12 -9.21 6.26
N LYS A 131 -18.58 -10.22 7.00
CA LYS A 131 -17.79 -11.44 7.25
C LYS A 131 -17.57 -12.22 5.95
N VAL A 132 -16.40 -12.87 5.88
CA VAL A 132 -16.09 -13.89 4.90
C VAL A 132 -16.16 -15.24 5.61
N ALA A 133 -17.05 -16.12 5.17
CA ALA A 133 -17.26 -17.44 5.73
C ALA A 133 -16.74 -18.53 4.79
N PRO A 134 -16.64 -19.79 5.26
CA PRO A 134 -16.26 -20.90 4.39
C PRO A 134 -17.21 -21.12 3.22
N LYS A 135 -18.51 -20.88 3.43
CA LYS A 135 -19.53 -20.96 2.38
C LYS A 135 -20.23 -19.62 2.23
N SER A 136 -20.49 -19.22 1.00
CA SER A 136 -21.29 -18.04 0.70
C SER A 136 -22.76 -18.27 1.03
N SER A 137 -23.45 -17.20 1.39
CA SER A 137 -24.92 -17.14 1.47
C SER A 137 -25.39 -15.80 0.90
N GLU A 138 -26.70 -15.55 0.90
CA GLU A 138 -27.29 -14.30 0.39
C GLU A 138 -26.63 -13.03 0.97
N TRP A 139 -26.21 -13.10 2.24
CA TRP A 139 -25.64 -11.96 2.98
C TRP A 139 -24.21 -12.23 3.46
N VAL A 140 -23.53 -13.25 2.94
CA VAL A 140 -22.18 -13.62 3.42
C VAL A 140 -21.28 -13.95 2.25
N VAL A 141 -20.09 -13.34 2.23
CA VAL A 141 -19.06 -13.65 1.25
C VAL A 141 -18.46 -15.03 1.58
N GLY A 142 -18.26 -15.88 0.58
CA GLY A 142 -17.65 -17.20 0.75
C GLY A 142 -16.15 -17.22 0.46
N GLY A 143 -15.46 -18.29 0.86
CA GLY A 143 -14.06 -18.58 0.47
C GLY A 143 -13.03 -18.56 1.60
N SER A 144 -13.45 -18.25 2.82
CA SER A 144 -12.56 -18.28 3.99
C SER A 144 -12.28 -19.72 4.47
N SER A 145 -11.18 -19.95 5.18
CA SER A 145 -10.96 -21.21 5.92
C SER A 145 -11.60 -21.18 7.32
N GLY A 146 -12.37 -20.14 7.66
CA GLY A 146 -13.05 -19.97 8.94
C GLY A 146 -12.19 -19.40 10.05
N LEU A 147 -10.92 -19.04 9.78
CA LEU A 147 -10.03 -18.47 10.77
C LEU A 147 -10.31 -16.97 10.94
N ALA A 148 -10.37 -16.53 12.20
CA ALA A 148 -10.69 -15.14 12.53
C ALA A 148 -9.62 -14.12 12.05
N ILE A 149 -8.41 -14.58 11.73
CA ILE A 149 -7.28 -13.76 11.28
C ILE A 149 -7.29 -13.50 9.76
N GLU A 150 -8.16 -14.18 9.01
CA GLU A 150 -8.22 -14.02 7.56
C GLU A 150 -8.75 -12.64 7.17
N PRO A 151 -8.20 -12.01 6.12
CA PRO A 151 -8.68 -10.73 5.62
C PRO A 151 -10.17 -10.75 5.28
N ARG A 152 -10.90 -9.69 5.65
CA ARG A 152 -12.27 -9.43 5.19
C ARG A 152 -12.32 -8.49 3.99
N VAL A 153 -11.16 -8.23 3.40
CA VAL A 153 -10.95 -7.37 2.24
C VAL A 153 -11.14 -8.20 0.98
N LEU A 154 -11.90 -7.69 0.02
CA LEU A 154 -12.15 -8.36 -1.26
C LEU A 154 -11.10 -8.00 -2.32
N ASP A 155 -10.62 -6.76 -2.29
CA ASP A 155 -9.67 -6.22 -3.26
C ASP A 155 -8.77 -5.17 -2.60
N ILE A 156 -7.51 -5.11 -3.02
CA ILE A 156 -6.56 -4.06 -2.69
C ILE A 156 -5.90 -3.51 -3.96
N LEU A 157 -5.64 -2.20 -3.96
CA LEU A 157 -4.76 -1.63 -4.98
C LEU A 157 -3.34 -2.14 -4.77
N ALA A 158 -2.89 -2.99 -5.68
CA ALA A 158 -1.59 -3.65 -5.64
C ALA A 158 -1.04 -3.85 -7.06
N PRO A 159 0.29 -4.05 -7.21
CA PRO A 159 0.87 -4.57 -8.45
C PRO A 159 0.17 -5.85 -8.92
N GLU A 160 0.03 -6.01 -10.23
CA GLU A 160 -0.56 -7.21 -10.81
C GLU A 160 0.26 -8.48 -10.46
N ASN A 161 1.58 -8.35 -10.43
CA ASN A 161 2.52 -9.46 -10.25
C ASN A 161 3.62 -9.14 -9.22
N GLY A 162 4.34 -10.17 -8.80
CA GLY A 162 5.51 -10.07 -7.91
C GLY A 162 5.20 -10.26 -6.42
N SER A 163 6.20 -9.97 -5.58
CA SER A 163 6.13 -10.18 -4.12
C SER A 163 5.06 -9.33 -3.43
N HIS A 164 4.68 -8.21 -4.03
CA HIS A 164 3.64 -7.31 -3.53
C HIS A 164 2.34 -7.41 -4.32
N SER A 165 2.10 -8.50 -5.06
CA SER A 165 0.77 -8.72 -5.67
C SER A 165 -0.34 -8.90 -4.64
N GLN A 166 -1.58 -8.63 -5.02
CA GLN A 166 -2.75 -8.79 -4.13
C GLN A 166 -2.80 -10.16 -3.46
N THR A 167 -2.68 -11.23 -4.25
CA THR A 167 -2.72 -12.61 -3.73
C THR A 167 -1.65 -12.83 -2.67
N ARG A 168 -0.41 -12.41 -2.94
CA ARG A 168 0.71 -12.58 -1.99
C ARG A 168 0.51 -11.79 -0.71
N GLN A 169 -0.06 -10.59 -0.78
CA GLN A 169 -0.35 -9.78 0.39
C GLN A 169 -1.51 -10.37 1.20
N LEU A 170 -2.64 -10.69 0.58
CA LEU A 170 -3.81 -11.21 1.28
C LEU A 170 -3.63 -12.65 1.80
N ASP A 171 -2.73 -13.44 1.21
CA ASP A 171 -2.36 -14.78 1.71
C ASP A 171 -1.24 -14.76 2.76
N SER A 172 -0.70 -13.59 3.13
CA SER A 172 0.45 -13.49 4.04
C SER A 172 0.12 -13.65 5.52
N PHE A 173 -1.15 -13.92 5.87
CA PHE A 173 -1.53 -14.26 7.24
C PHE A 173 -0.96 -15.62 7.65
N ASP A 174 -0.62 -15.78 8.92
CA ASP A 174 -0.04 -17.03 9.43
C ASP A 174 -0.97 -17.69 10.44
N ARG A 175 -1.43 -18.88 10.08
CA ARG A 175 -2.31 -19.73 10.88
C ARG A 175 -1.67 -20.20 12.19
N LYS A 176 -0.35 -20.34 12.21
CA LYS A 176 0.38 -20.86 13.39
C LYS A 176 0.62 -19.76 14.42
N SER A 177 1.16 -18.63 14.00
CA SER A 177 1.43 -17.51 14.90
C SER A 177 0.21 -16.62 15.17
N GLY A 178 -0.84 -16.72 14.36
CA GLY A 178 -2.00 -15.83 14.43
C GLY A 178 -1.76 -14.46 13.78
N ALA A 179 -0.68 -14.29 13.02
CA ALA A 179 -0.36 -13.02 12.38
C ALA A 179 -1.37 -12.68 11.27
N LEU A 180 -1.85 -11.44 11.27
CA LEU A 180 -2.68 -10.89 10.19
C LEU A 180 -1.87 -10.72 8.90
N ALA A 181 -2.58 -10.69 7.77
CA ALA A 181 -2.00 -10.39 6.47
C ALA A 181 -1.34 -9.01 6.45
N GLU A 182 -0.12 -8.92 5.94
CA GLU A 182 0.66 -7.69 5.81
C GLU A 182 0.48 -7.05 4.44
N LEU A 183 0.08 -5.78 4.44
CA LEU A 183 -0.08 -5.00 3.24
C LEU A 183 1.12 -4.09 2.97
N TYR A 184 1.32 -3.80 1.69
CA TYR A 184 2.31 -2.87 1.14
C TYR A 184 1.61 -1.76 0.35
N PRO A 185 2.01 -0.48 0.51
CA PRO A 185 1.28 0.64 -0.08
C PRO A 185 1.80 0.96 -1.47
N VAL A 186 0.91 1.22 -2.42
CA VAL A 186 1.34 1.70 -3.74
C VAL A 186 1.83 3.15 -3.68
N GLY A 187 2.77 3.48 -4.55
CA GLY A 187 3.35 4.83 -4.64
C GLY A 187 4.84 4.75 -4.96
N ALA A 188 5.50 5.91 -4.98
CA ALA A 188 6.93 5.94 -5.24
C ALA A 188 7.71 5.38 -4.04
N TYR A 189 8.15 4.12 -4.16
CA TYR A 189 9.27 3.61 -3.36
C TYR A 189 10.52 4.25 -3.95
N GLY A 190 11.12 5.23 -3.28
CA GLY A 190 12.40 5.79 -3.74
C GLY A 190 13.38 4.63 -3.93
N LEU A 191 13.99 4.46 -5.10
CA LEU A 191 14.99 5.35 -5.66
C LEU A 191 14.52 5.99 -6.99
N ASN A 192 13.86 7.14 -6.93
CA ASN A 192 13.89 8.07 -8.07
C ASN A 192 15.26 8.76 -8.09
N MET A 193 16.31 7.97 -8.33
CA MET A 193 17.60 8.53 -8.72
C MET A 193 17.43 9.03 -10.14
N ASP A 194 17.73 10.30 -10.37
CA ASP A 194 17.67 10.83 -11.72
C ASP A 194 18.64 10.05 -12.64
N PRO A 195 18.45 10.08 -13.97
CA PRO A 195 19.34 9.38 -14.91
C PRO A 195 20.83 9.75 -14.71
N ILE A 196 21.09 10.95 -14.20
CA ILE A 196 22.45 11.46 -13.91
C ILE A 196 23.06 10.71 -12.73
N THR A 197 22.30 10.45 -11.67
CA THR A 197 22.78 9.72 -10.50
C THR A 197 23.04 8.26 -10.84
N TRP A 198 22.22 7.65 -11.72
CA TRP A 198 22.52 6.33 -12.29
C TRP A 198 23.81 6.32 -13.12
N LEU A 199 24.02 7.35 -13.93
CA LEU A 199 25.24 7.51 -14.71
C LEU A 199 26.47 7.69 -13.79
N ILE A 200 26.35 8.46 -12.72
CA ILE A 200 27.43 8.67 -11.73
C ILE A 200 27.76 7.34 -11.02
N ILE A 201 26.76 6.60 -10.54
CA ILE A 201 26.97 5.28 -9.92
C ILE A 201 27.64 4.32 -10.90
N PHE A 202 27.19 4.30 -12.16
CA PHE A 202 27.80 3.49 -13.20
C PHE A 202 29.27 3.88 -13.46
N ILE A 203 29.59 5.17 -13.58
CA ILE A 203 30.96 5.65 -13.75
C ILE A 203 31.83 5.24 -12.55
N ILE A 204 31.33 5.38 -11.32
CA ILE A 204 32.05 4.97 -10.10
C ILE A 204 32.37 3.47 -10.15
N ILE A 205 31.41 2.62 -10.52
CA ILE A 205 31.62 1.18 -10.65
C ILE A 205 32.67 0.87 -11.72
N VAL A 206 32.63 1.55 -12.88
CA VAL A 206 33.61 1.37 -13.96
C VAL A 206 35.02 1.82 -13.54
N CYS A 207 35.13 2.95 -12.83
CA CYS A 207 36.42 3.42 -12.32
C CYS A 207 37.01 2.48 -11.27
N ILE A 208 36.20 2.01 -10.31
CA ILE A 208 36.63 1.05 -9.28
C ILE A 208 37.09 -0.26 -9.93
N SER A 209 36.31 -0.80 -10.86
CA SER A 209 36.68 -2.03 -11.58
C SER A 209 37.95 -1.86 -12.44
N GLY A 210 38.14 -0.69 -13.07
CA GLY A 210 39.37 -0.35 -13.80
C GLY A 210 40.59 -0.27 -12.88
N ILE A 211 40.46 0.36 -11.70
CA ILE A 211 41.53 0.43 -10.70
C ILE A 211 41.89 -0.97 -10.19
N ILE A 212 40.89 -1.79 -9.88
CA ILE A 212 41.11 -3.19 -9.46
C ILE A 212 41.83 -3.97 -10.56
N TYR A 213 41.42 -3.83 -11.82
CA TYR A 213 42.09 -4.48 -12.95
C TYR A 213 43.57 -4.08 -13.05
N LEU A 214 43.90 -2.79 -12.88
CA LEU A 214 45.27 -2.30 -12.92
C LEU A 214 46.11 -2.81 -11.75
N LEU A 215 45.52 -2.92 -10.55
CA LEU A 215 46.20 -3.47 -9.37
C LEU A 215 46.42 -4.99 -9.46
N VAL A 216 45.51 -5.73 -10.09
CA VAL A 216 45.60 -7.18 -10.25
C VAL A 216 46.48 -7.58 -11.44
N LYS A 217 46.63 -6.71 -12.45
CA LYS A 217 47.48 -6.94 -13.61
C LYS A 217 48.95 -6.93 -13.19
N ARG A 218 49.50 -8.11 -12.88
CA ARG A 218 50.94 -8.29 -12.66
C ARG A 218 51.72 -7.89 -13.93
N PRO A 219 52.78 -7.08 -13.83
CA PRO A 219 53.60 -6.74 -14.97
C PRO A 219 54.22 -8.01 -15.56
N LYS A 220 54.02 -8.24 -16.87
CA LYS A 220 54.71 -9.33 -17.58
C LYS A 220 56.16 -8.88 -17.82
N TYR A 221 57.08 -9.37 -17.01
CA TYR A 221 58.51 -9.18 -17.25
C TYR A 221 58.90 -10.00 -18.49
N ILE A 222 59.36 -9.32 -19.54
CA ILE A 222 59.96 -9.97 -20.71
C ILE A 222 61.47 -10.05 -20.42
N SER A 223 61.95 -11.24 -20.03
CA SER A 223 63.39 -11.48 -19.88
C SER A 223 64.02 -11.79 -21.23
N TRP A 224 64.79 -10.84 -21.76
CA TRP A 224 65.67 -11.09 -22.91
C TRP A 224 67.00 -11.67 -22.40
N PHE A 225 67.15 -12.99 -22.48
CA PHE A 225 68.45 -13.66 -22.28
C PHE A 225 69.28 -13.57 -23.56
N TRP A 226 70.37 -12.79 -23.53
CA TRP A 226 71.38 -12.80 -24.59
C TRP A 226 72.35 -13.97 -24.34
N VAL A 227 72.36 -14.94 -25.26
CA VAL A 227 73.40 -15.97 -25.35
C VAL A 227 74.63 -15.34 -26.01
N ARG A 228 75.75 -15.19 -25.27
CA ARG A 228 77.05 -14.95 -25.91
C ARG A 228 77.61 -16.29 -26.39
N ARG A 229 77.95 -16.34 -27.68
CA ARG A 229 78.74 -17.42 -28.28
C ARG A 229 80.17 -17.37 -27.72
N ALA A 230 80.73 -18.54 -27.48
CA ALA A 230 82.10 -18.74 -27.06
C ALA A 230 83.07 -18.51 -28.24
N GLU A 231 84.10 -17.72 -28.00
CA GLU A 231 85.47 -17.89 -28.51
C GLU A 231 86.44 -17.48 -27.38
#